data_AF-A0A4P6ZFD7-F1
#
_entry.id   AF-A0A4P6ZFD7-F1
#
_cell.length_a   1.000
_cell.length_b   1.000
_cell.length_c   1.000
_cell.angle_alpha   90.00
_cell.angle_beta   90.00
_cell.angle_gamma   90.00
#
_symmetry.space_group_name_H-M   'P 1'
#
loop_
_entity.id
_entity.type
_entity.pdbx_description
1 polymer ?
#
loop_
_entity_poly.entity_id
_entity_poly.type
_entity_poly.pdbx_seq_one_letter_code
_entity_poly.pdbx_strand_id
1 'polypeptide(L)'
;MARLCLICSEVGDFGERGNGAKRKQKALYTTDNLESRYASHRLHLYSRKLIDYCIQHQAGTLILKNQEDKIGIAKEQELVLRNWSYYELQTKIKYKTEKAGIEWIIG
;
A
#
# COMPACT_ATOMS: atom_id res chain seq x y z
N MET A 1 15.74 -6.05 27.13
CA MET A 1 15.74 -5.21 25.90
C MET A 1 15.32 -6.13 24.77
N ALA A 2 14.09 -6.19 24.26
CA ALA A 2 13.16 -5.12 23.92
C ALA A 2 11.69 -5.51 24.23
N ARG A 3 10.92 -4.51 24.63
CA ARG A 3 9.45 -4.43 24.61
C ARG A 3 8.95 -4.23 23.16
N LEU A 4 7.63 -4.40 22.96
CA LEU A 4 6.78 -4.28 21.74
C LEU A 4 6.68 -5.59 20.93
N CYS A 5 5.50 -6.15 20.64
CA CYS A 5 4.11 -5.74 20.76
C CYS A 5 3.26 -6.99 21.05
N LEU A 6 2.49 -6.98 22.13
CA LEU A 6 1.82 -8.14 22.72
C LEU A 6 0.37 -8.37 22.21
N ILE A 7 -0.11 -7.61 21.22
CA ILE A 7 -1.56 -7.56 20.94
C ILE A 7 -2.03 -8.60 19.90
N CYS A 8 -1.15 -9.25 19.14
CA CYS A 8 -1.57 -10.21 18.10
C CYS A 8 -1.53 -11.69 18.50
N SER A 9 -1.06 -12.01 19.72
CA SER A 9 -0.88 -13.41 20.17
C SER A 9 -2.04 -13.94 21.03
N GLU A 10 -2.97 -13.09 21.47
CA GLU A 10 -3.96 -13.45 22.51
C GLU A 10 -5.35 -13.87 21.99
N VAL A 11 -5.62 -13.84 20.69
CA VAL A 11 -6.88 -14.37 20.12
C VAL A 11 -6.64 -15.65 19.34
N GLY A 12 -6.25 -16.68 20.07
CA GLY A 12 -6.12 -18.02 19.54
C GLY A 12 -6.36 -19.04 20.64
N ASP A 13 -7.53 -19.03 21.27
CA ASP A 13 -7.98 -20.22 21.99
C ASP A 13 -8.18 -21.32 20.92
N PHE A 14 -7.15 -22.14 20.74
CA PHE A 14 -7.12 -23.20 19.76
C PHE A 14 -7.95 -24.36 20.30
N GLY A 15 -9.27 -24.21 20.29
CA GLY A 15 -10.20 -25.31 20.50
C GLY A 15 -9.78 -26.54 19.69
N GLU A 16 -9.85 -27.70 20.35
CA GLU A 16 -9.24 -29.01 20.08
C GLU A 16 -9.68 -29.68 18.75
N ARG A 17 -10.05 -28.93 17.72
CA ARG A 17 -10.48 -29.48 16.43
C ARG A 17 -9.29 -29.65 15.48
N GLY A 18 -8.96 -30.91 15.19
CA GLY A 18 -7.84 -31.39 14.37
C GLY A 18 -7.94 -31.15 12.87
N ASN A 19 -8.02 -29.89 12.43
CA ASN A 19 -8.06 -29.52 11.00
C ASN A 19 -6.87 -28.65 10.53
N GLY A 20 -5.81 -28.54 11.33
CA GLY A 20 -4.55 -27.88 10.99
C GLY A 20 -4.58 -26.35 11.01
N ALA A 21 -3.43 -25.74 11.31
CA ALA A 21 -3.28 -24.28 11.43
C ALA A 21 -3.69 -23.53 10.16
N LYS A 22 -3.36 -24.07 8.98
CA LYS A 22 -3.71 -23.47 7.67
C LYS A 22 -5.21 -23.27 7.48
N ARG A 23 -6.05 -24.22 7.95
CA ARG A 23 -7.51 -24.11 7.80
C ARG A 23 -8.10 -23.09 8.77
N LYS A 24 -7.53 -23.00 9.99
CA LYS A 24 -7.91 -21.98 10.98
C LYS A 24 -7.54 -20.56 10.51
N GLN A 25 -6.35 -20.40 9.91
CA GLN A 25 -5.89 -19.10 9.39
C GLN A 25 -6.53 -18.70 8.05
N LYS A 26 -7.25 -19.60 7.37
CA LYS A 26 -7.87 -19.32 6.05
C LYS A 26 -8.81 -18.11 6.08
N ALA A 27 -9.55 -17.92 7.17
CA ALA A 27 -10.44 -16.77 7.33
C ALA A 27 -9.65 -15.45 7.36
N LEU A 28 -8.56 -15.40 8.13
CA LEU A 28 -7.67 -14.23 8.24
C LEU A 28 -6.98 -13.91 6.91
N TYR A 29 -6.45 -14.92 6.21
CA TYR A 29 -5.85 -14.69 4.89
C TYR A 29 -6.87 -14.20 3.86
N THR A 30 -8.13 -14.62 3.97
CA THR A 30 -9.18 -14.17 3.04
C THR A 30 -9.46 -12.68 3.25
N THR A 31 -9.51 -12.21 4.50
CA THR A 31 -9.72 -10.79 4.82
C THR A 31 -8.51 -9.94 4.43
N ASP A 32 -7.29 -10.36 4.76
CA ASP A 32 -6.07 -9.62 4.42
C ASP A 32 -5.88 -9.51 2.88
N ASN A 33 -6.24 -10.55 2.14
CA ASN A 33 -6.23 -10.51 0.68
C ASN A 33 -7.25 -9.52 0.12
N LEU A 34 -8.44 -9.40 0.72
CA LEU A 34 -9.44 -8.43 0.30
C LEU A 34 -8.97 -6.99 0.53
N GLU A 35 -8.38 -6.71 1.70
CA GLU A 35 -7.79 -5.41 2.02
C GLU A 35 -6.68 -5.03 1.03
N SER A 36 -5.77 -5.95 0.77
CA SER A 36 -4.65 -5.73 -0.16
C SER A 36 -5.15 -5.50 -1.59
N ARG A 37 -6.15 -6.27 -2.05
CA ARG A 37 -6.77 -6.08 -3.37
C ARG A 37 -7.47 -4.73 -3.47
N TYR A 38 -8.17 -4.31 -2.43
CA TYR A 38 -8.83 -3.02 -2.37
C TYR A 38 -7.81 -1.86 -2.45
N ALA A 39 -6.73 -1.93 -1.67
CA ALA A 39 -5.65 -0.95 -1.70
C ALA A 39 -5.01 -0.87 -3.11
N SER A 40 -4.63 -2.01 -3.69
CA SER A 40 -4.02 -2.05 -5.04
C SER A 40 -4.94 -1.48 -6.12
N HIS A 41 -6.24 -1.77 -6.04
CA HIS A 41 -7.24 -1.22 -6.95
C HIS A 41 -7.33 0.31 -6.82
N ARG A 42 -7.38 0.84 -5.59
CA ARG A 42 -7.40 2.30 -5.34
C ARG A 42 -6.13 2.96 -5.87
N LEU A 43 -4.94 2.39 -5.62
CA LEU A 43 -3.68 2.90 -6.17
C LEU A 43 -3.68 2.92 -7.70
N HIS A 44 -4.25 1.90 -8.35
CA HIS A 44 -4.40 1.88 -9.80
C HIS A 44 -5.32 3.01 -10.30
N LEU A 45 -6.44 3.26 -9.63
CA LEU A 45 -7.35 4.35 -9.98
C LEU A 45 -6.70 5.71 -9.78
N TYR A 46 -6.04 5.95 -8.64
CA TYR A 46 -5.41 7.24 -8.35
C TYR A 46 -4.26 7.55 -9.31
N SER A 47 -3.39 6.57 -9.58
CA SER A 47 -2.32 6.75 -10.56
C SER A 47 -2.86 7.02 -11.96
N ARG A 48 -4.04 6.51 -12.34
CA ARG A 48 -4.65 6.87 -13.63
C ARG A 48 -5.16 8.31 -13.61
N LYS A 49 -5.95 8.68 -12.59
CA LYS A 49 -6.49 10.04 -12.45
C LYS A 49 -5.39 11.11 -12.46
N LEU A 50 -4.27 10.83 -11.81
CA LEU A 50 -3.11 11.74 -11.80
C LEU A 50 -2.57 12.00 -13.21
N ILE A 51 -2.41 10.95 -14.00
CA ILE A 51 -1.90 11.07 -15.38
C ILE A 51 -2.93 11.71 -16.30
N ASP A 52 -4.20 11.34 -16.16
CA ASP A 52 -5.28 11.96 -16.92
C ASP A 52 -5.32 13.48 -16.67
N TYR A 53 -5.12 13.91 -15.42
CA TYR A 53 -4.99 15.33 -15.06
C TYR A 53 -3.77 15.98 -15.73
N CYS A 54 -2.60 15.34 -15.72
CA CYS A 54 -1.41 15.86 -16.40
C CYS A 54 -1.63 16.01 -17.91
N ILE A 55 -2.31 15.05 -18.54
CA ILE A 55 -2.64 15.10 -19.97
C ILE A 55 -3.60 16.26 -20.28
N GLN A 56 -4.64 16.44 -19.45
CA GLN A 56 -5.61 17.54 -19.59
C GLN A 56 -4.94 18.90 -19.51
N HIS A 57 -3.95 19.05 -18.64
CA HIS A 57 -3.19 20.29 -18.45
C HIS A 57 -1.93 20.39 -19.32
N GLN A 58 -1.69 19.44 -20.23
CA GLN A 58 -0.51 19.39 -21.10
C GLN A 58 0.82 19.51 -20.32
N ALA A 59 0.89 18.90 -19.14
CA ALA A 59 2.09 18.89 -18.31
C ALA A 59 3.14 17.93 -18.89
N GLY A 60 4.31 18.44 -19.27
CA GLY A 60 5.43 17.64 -19.77
C GLY A 60 6.24 16.92 -18.69
N THR A 61 6.19 17.40 -17.44
CA THR A 61 7.03 16.88 -16.35
C THR A 61 6.23 16.74 -15.06
N LEU A 62 6.33 15.57 -14.43
CA LEU A 62 5.78 15.27 -13.11
C LEU A 62 6.91 15.18 -12.09
N ILE A 63 6.96 16.14 -11.16
CA ILE A 63 7.96 16.22 -10.10
C ILE A 63 7.32 15.78 -8.78
N LEU A 64 7.85 14.71 -8.19
CA LEU A 64 7.37 14.21 -6.91
C LEU A 64 8.32 14.65 -5.80
N LYS A 65 7.94 15.68 -5.02
CA LYS A 65 8.73 16.22 -3.90
C LYS A 65 8.39 15.56 -2.55
N ASN A 66 9.40 15.46 -1.67
CA ASN A 66 9.33 15.05 -0.26
C ASN A 66 8.83 13.62 -0.02
N GLN A 67 9.66 12.64 -0.39
CA GLN A 67 9.38 11.23 -0.08
C GLN A 67 9.77 10.86 1.35
N GLU A 68 10.90 11.39 1.85
CA GLU A 68 11.50 10.97 3.12
C GLU A 68 10.71 11.43 4.35
N ASP A 69 10.25 12.68 4.35
CA ASP A 69 9.45 13.26 5.46
C ASP A 69 8.13 12.50 5.68
N LYS A 70 7.48 12.08 4.59
CA LYS A 70 6.19 11.40 4.64
C LYS A 70 6.30 9.96 5.12
N ILE A 71 7.41 9.30 4.83
CA ILE A 71 7.72 7.96 5.34
C ILE A 71 8.00 8.03 6.85
N GLY A 72 8.65 9.09 7.33
CA GLY A 72 8.86 9.35 8.75
C GLY A 72 7.54 9.53 9.52
N ILE A 73 6.65 10.38 9.03
CA ILE A 73 5.33 10.63 9.63
C ILE A 73 4.44 9.37 9.59
N ALA A 74 4.55 8.55 8.54
CA ALA A 74 3.79 7.30 8.42
C ALA A 74 4.22 6.23 9.43
N LYS A 75 5.48 6.24 9.90
CA LYS A 75 5.94 5.33 10.96
C LYS A 75 5.36 5.68 12.33
N GLU A 76 5.01 6.95 12.55
CA GLU A 76 4.50 7.46 13.83
C GLU A 76 2.98 7.23 13.97
N GLN A 77 2.27 7.12 12.84
CA GLN A 77 0.83 6.82 12.81
C GLN A 77 0.59 5.33 12.53
N GLU A 78 0.84 4.50 13.55
CA GLU A 78 0.78 3.02 13.52
C GLU A 78 -0.56 2.44 13.04
N LEU A 79 -1.64 3.25 12.98
CA LEU A 79 -3.01 2.80 12.71
C LEU A 79 -3.69 3.38 11.46
N VAL A 80 -3.16 4.43 10.82
CA VAL A 80 -3.97 5.12 9.80
C VAL A 80 -4.03 4.35 8.50
N LEU A 81 -2.98 3.61 8.13
CA LEU A 81 -2.99 2.76 6.94
C LEU A 81 -1.98 1.62 7.14
N ARG A 82 -2.46 0.38 7.28
CA ARG A 82 -1.65 -0.79 6.92
C ARG A 82 -1.01 -0.53 5.56
N ASN A 83 0.27 -0.14 5.59
CA ASN A 83 1.23 -0.22 4.49
C ASN A 83 0.60 -0.01 3.10
N TRP A 84 0.18 1.22 2.76
CA TRP A 84 0.13 1.54 1.33
C TRP A 84 1.56 1.46 0.83
N SER A 85 1.85 0.50 -0.04
CA SER A 85 3.18 0.35 -0.59
C SER A 85 3.48 1.56 -1.47
N TYR A 86 4.16 2.55 -0.90
CA TYR A 86 4.61 3.74 -1.61
C TYR A 86 5.41 3.36 -2.85
N TYR A 87 6.20 2.29 -2.73
CA TYR A 87 6.91 1.64 -3.83
C TYR A 87 5.98 1.15 -4.95
N GLU A 88 4.85 0.50 -4.62
CA GLU A 88 3.86 0.09 -5.64
C GLU A 88 3.24 1.30 -6.34
N LEU A 89 2.92 2.36 -5.60
CA LEU A 89 2.37 3.57 -6.18
C LEU A 89 3.36 4.23 -7.15
N GLN A 90 4.61 4.41 -6.73
CA GLN A 90 5.68 4.94 -7.58
C GLN A 90 5.86 4.10 -8.84
N THR A 91 5.86 2.77 -8.73
CA THR A 91 6.03 1.86 -9.86
C THR A 91 4.87 2.00 -10.86
N LYS A 92 3.62 2.10 -10.36
CA LYS A 92 2.45 2.32 -11.20
C LYS A 92 2.47 3.69 -11.87
N ILE A 93 2.94 4.73 -11.19
CA ILE A 93 3.07 6.08 -11.77
C ILE A 93 4.13 6.07 -12.85
N LYS A 94 5.34 5.57 -12.56
CA LYS A 94 6.45 5.44 -13.52
C LYS A 94 6.00 4.77 -14.83
N TYR A 95 5.38 3.61 -14.72
CA TYR A 95 4.92 2.87 -15.89
C TYR A 95 3.89 3.64 -16.72
N LYS A 96 3.00 4.41 -16.06
CA LYS A 96 1.96 5.20 -16.74
C LYS A 96 2.49 6.49 -17.33
N THR A 97 3.46 7.16 -16.68
CA THR A 97 4.12 8.36 -17.21
C THR A 97 4.94 8.01 -18.45
N GLU A 98 5.72 6.91 -18.40
CA GLU A 98 6.50 6.42 -19.55
C GLU A 98 5.60 6.13 -20.76
N LYS A 99 4.44 5.50 -20.52
CA LYS A 99 3.47 5.22 -21.58
C LYS A 99 2.79 6.48 -22.13
N ALA A 100 2.64 7.52 -21.31
CA ALA A 100 2.03 8.79 -21.71
C ALA A 100 3.06 9.78 -22.31
N GLY A 101 4.35 9.46 -22.28
CA GLY A 101 5.42 10.36 -22.73
C GLY A 101 5.68 11.54 -21.80
N ILE A 102 5.34 11.39 -20.50
CA ILE A 102 5.55 12.42 -19.47
C ILE A 102 6.84 12.09 -18.73
N GLU A 103 7.72 13.08 -18.54
CA GLU A 103 8.95 12.90 -17.78
C GLU A 103 8.65 12.81 -16.28
N TRP A 104 9.22 11.81 -15.61
CA TRP A 104 9.07 11.62 -14.18
C TRP A 104 10.41 11.89 -13.47
N ILE A 105 10.41 12.91 -12.61
CA ILE A 105 11.59 13.30 -11.83
C ILE A 105 11.26 13.13 -10.34
N ILE A 106 12.15 12.45 -9.63
CA ILE A 106 12.11 12.32 -8.17
C ILE A 106 13.05 13.37 -7.61
N GLY A 107 12.58 14.17 -6.65
CA GLY A 107 13.40 15.18 -5.97
C GLY A 107 12.82 15.59 -4.62
#